data_AF-X5RV06-F1
#
_entry.id   AF-X5RV06-F1
#
_cell.length_a   1.000
_cell.length_b   1.000
_cell.length_c   1.000
_cell.angle_alpha   90.00
_cell.angle_beta   90.00
_cell.angle_gamma   90.00
#
_symmetry.space_group_name_H-M   'P 1'
#
loop_
_entity.id
_entity.type
_entity.pdbx_description
1 polymer ?
#
loop_
_entity_poly.entity_id
_entity_poly.type
_entity_poly.pdbx_seq_one_letter_code
_entity_poly.pdbx_strand_id
1 'polypeptide(L)'
;MVLIVVLFAVMVPSALYKWTNDASPIRSVEPIDATVKSTHSDNGRTLYLVALETGSSILVEDDLPHLIGAPARLERVTRENGMVFYRFAK
;
A
#
# COMPACT_ATOMS: atom_id res chain seq x y z
N MET A 1 -21.53 -12.97 -23.05
CA MET A 1 -21.02 -11.66 -23.52
C MET A 1 -21.17 -10.54 -22.51
N VAL A 2 -22.24 -10.50 -21.72
CA VAL A 2 -22.44 -9.48 -20.66
C VAL A 2 -21.30 -9.45 -19.63
N LEU A 3 -20.79 -10.61 -19.19
CA LEU A 3 -19.68 -10.68 -18.22
C LEU A 3 -18.42 -9.95 -18.69
N ILE A 4 -18.05 -10.10 -19.97
CA ILE A 4 -16.87 -9.45 -20.55
C ILE A 4 -17.07 -7.93 -20.55
N VAL A 5 -18.24 -7.45 -21.00
CA VAL A 5 -18.55 -6.01 -21.04
C VAL A 5 -18.49 -5.40 -19.63
N VAL A 6 -19.02 -6.08 -18.62
CA VAL A 6 -18.97 -5.64 -17.22
C VAL A 6 -17.53 -5.61 -16.69
N LEU A 7 -16.73 -6.64 -16.97
CA LEU A 7 -15.30 -6.67 -16.61
C LEU A 7 -14.54 -5.48 -17.22
N PHE A 8 -14.73 -5.21 -18.52
CA PHE A 8 -14.09 -4.07 -19.18
C PHE A 8 -14.55 -2.73 -18.62
N ALA A 9 -15.85 -2.58 -18.32
CA ALA A 9 -16.40 -1.34 -17.75
C ALA A 9 -15.83 -1.01 -16.36
N VAL A 10 -15.43 -2.02 -15.58
CA VAL A 10 -14.79 -1.82 -14.26
C VAL A 10 -13.27 -1.65 -14.41
N MET A 11 -12.62 -2.48 -15.21
CA MET A 11 -11.15 -2.52 -15.31
C MET A 11 -10.55 -1.26 -15.93
N VAL A 12 -11.18 -0.70 -16.97
CA VAL A 12 -10.65 0.46 -17.70
C VAL A 12 -10.59 1.71 -16.81
N PRO A 13 -11.66 2.12 -16.12
CA PRO A 13 -11.60 3.23 -15.17
C PRO A 13 -10.59 2.97 -14.04
N SER A 14 -10.58 1.77 -13.45
CA SER A 14 -9.65 1.45 -12.36
C SER A 14 -8.19 1.57 -12.78
N ALA A 15 -7.85 1.11 -13.99
CA ALA A 15 -6.50 1.24 -14.54
C ALA A 15 -6.12 2.71 -14.78
N LEU A 16 -7.03 3.51 -15.34
CA LEU A 16 -6.81 4.94 -15.55
C LEU A 16 -6.64 5.69 -14.23
N TYR A 17 -7.48 5.43 -13.22
CA TYR A 17 -7.35 6.01 -11.88
C TYR A 17 -6.02 5.65 -11.23
N LYS A 18 -5.59 4.39 -11.35
CA LYS A 18 -4.29 3.98 -10.80
C LYS A 18 -3.14 4.71 -11.49
N TRP A 19 -3.20 4.83 -12.82
CA TRP A 19 -2.17 5.51 -13.61
C TRP A 19 -2.08 7.01 -13.30
N THR A 20 -3.21 7.72 -13.23
CA THR A 20 -3.23 9.14 -12.86
C THR A 20 -2.71 9.36 -11.44
N ASN A 21 -2.99 8.43 -10.51
CA ASN A 21 -2.44 8.47 -9.17
C ASN A 21 -0.92 8.22 -9.15
N ASP A 22 -0.43 7.25 -9.92
CA ASP A 22 0.99 6.92 -9.99
C ASP A 22 1.83 8.03 -10.65
N ALA A 23 1.24 8.78 -11.58
CA ALA A 23 1.87 9.94 -12.22
C ALA A 23 1.84 11.21 -11.37
N SER A 24 0.98 11.31 -10.35
CA SER A 24 0.89 12.52 -9.50
C SER A 24 2.16 12.67 -8.64
N PRO A 25 2.79 13.86 -8.56
CA PRO A 25 3.98 14.06 -7.75
C PRO A 25 3.76 13.74 -6.27
N ILE A 26 4.83 13.32 -5.60
CA ILE A 26 4.83 13.14 -4.14
C ILE A 26 4.90 14.52 -3.49
N ARG A 27 3.93 14.83 -2.64
CA ARG A 27 3.85 16.09 -1.89
C ARG A 27 4.60 16.00 -0.58
N SER A 28 4.41 14.91 0.15
CA SER A 28 5.08 14.69 1.44
C SER A 28 5.31 13.21 1.71
N VAL A 29 6.36 12.96 2.49
CA VAL A 29 6.71 11.65 3.04
C VAL A 29 6.92 11.87 4.53
N GLU A 30 6.15 11.17 5.35
CA GLU A 30 6.23 11.28 6.80
C GLU A 30 6.61 9.93 7.41
N PRO A 31 7.66 9.87 8.24
CA PRO A 31 8.04 8.65 8.93
C PRO A 31 7.01 8.32 10.02
N ILE A 32 6.62 7.05 10.11
CA ILE A 32 5.71 6.53 11.12
C ILE A 32 6.31 5.25 11.67
N ASP A 33 6.42 5.19 13.00
CA ASP A 33 6.82 3.97 13.68
C ASP A 33 5.66 2.96 13.72
N ALA A 34 6.00 1.71 13.47
CA ALA A 34 5.06 0.60 13.41
C ALA A 34 5.70 -0.69 13.95
N THR A 35 4.88 -1.71 14.14
CA THR A 35 5.33 -3.06 14.50
C THR A 35 4.70 -4.08 13.56
N VAL A 36 5.50 -4.95 12.98
CA VAL A 36 5.00 -6.04 12.13
C VAL A 36 4.27 -7.05 13.02
N LYS A 37 3.00 -7.33 12.73
CA LYS A 37 2.16 -8.26 13.49
C LYS A 37 2.03 -9.61 12.83
N SER A 38 1.89 -9.63 11.51
CA SER A 38 1.85 -10.86 10.74
C SER A 38 2.24 -10.59 9.30
N THR A 39 2.48 -11.66 8.57
CA THR A 39 2.72 -11.61 7.14
C THR A 39 1.82 -12.63 6.46
N HIS A 40 1.38 -12.28 5.26
CA HIS A 40 0.68 -13.16 4.35
C HIS A 40 1.37 -13.08 3.00
N SER A 41 1.98 -14.18 2.57
CA SER A 41 2.63 -14.28 1.28
C SER A 41 1.76 -15.14 0.36
N ASP A 42 1.38 -14.59 -0.79
CA ASP A 42 0.69 -15.32 -1.85
C ASP A 42 1.30 -14.92 -3.21
N ASN A 43 1.55 -15.90 -4.06
CA ASN A 43 2.03 -15.72 -5.44
C ASN A 43 3.17 -14.69 -5.62
N GLY A 44 4.15 -14.69 -4.72
CA GLY A 44 5.35 -13.82 -4.80
C GLY A 44 5.15 -12.40 -4.28
N ARG A 45 3.98 -12.07 -3.72
CA ARG A 45 3.72 -10.81 -3.03
C ARG A 45 3.59 -11.06 -1.54
N THR A 46 4.27 -10.26 -0.75
CA THR A 46 4.23 -10.39 0.71
C THR A 46 3.53 -9.17 1.29
N LEU A 47 2.36 -9.42 1.88
CA LEU A 47 1.57 -8.43 2.61
C LEU A 47 1.89 -8.53 4.10
N TYR A 48 2.27 -7.41 4.69
CA TYR A 48 2.52 -7.31 6.12
C TYR A 48 1.35 -6.60 6.79
N LEU A 49 0.79 -7.22 7.82
CA LEU A 49 -0.06 -6.52 8.77
C LEU A 49 0.85 -5.81 9.76
N VAL A 50 0.80 -4.48 9.75
CA VAL A 50 1.61 -3.63 10.63
C VAL A 50 0.69 -2.82 11.53
N ALA A 51 0.99 -2.83 12.83
CA ALA A 51 0.32 -1.98 13.80
C ALA A 51 1.09 -0.67 13.93
N LEU A 52 0.43 0.45 13.66
CA LEU A 52 0.96 1.78 13.88
C LEU A 52 0.95 2.09 15.37
N GLU A 53 1.86 2.93 15.84
CA GLU A 53 1.83 3.42 17.24
C GLU A 53 0.54 4.18 17.58
N THR A 54 -0.14 4.73 16.57
CA THR A 54 -1.45 5.38 16.72
C THR A 54 -2.58 4.41 17.07
N GLY A 55 -2.33 3.10 17.11
CA GLY A 55 -3.29 2.05 17.43
C GLY A 55 -4.02 1.46 16.22
N SER A 56 -3.88 2.08 15.04
CA SER A 56 -4.42 1.55 13.79
C SER A 56 -3.57 0.40 13.25
N SER A 57 -4.19 -0.55 12.55
CA SER A 57 -3.48 -1.61 11.82
C SER A 57 -3.74 -1.48 10.32
N ILE A 58 -2.70 -1.63 9.51
CA ILE A 58 -2.77 -1.49 8.06
C ILE A 58 -2.05 -2.65 7.37
N LEU A 59 -2.40 -2.91 6.11
CA LEU A 59 -1.70 -3.85 5.25
C LEU A 59 -0.75 -3.08 4.34
N VAL A 60 0.51 -3.51 4.32
CA VAL A 60 1.57 -2.91 3.49
C VAL A 60 2.25 -4.01 2.71
N GLU A 61 2.37 -3.83 1.40
CA GLU A 61 3.13 -4.72 0.53
C GLU A 61 4.61 -4.32 0.56
N ASP A 62 5.49 -5.30 0.66
CA ASP A 62 6.92 -5.08 0.45
C ASP A 62 7.60 -6.33 -0.10
N ASP A 63 8.63 -6.11 -0.89
CA ASP A 63 9.46 -7.16 -1.48
C ASP A 63 10.50 -7.67 -0.47
N LEU A 64 10.89 -6.84 0.50
CA LEU A 64 11.87 -7.19 1.51
C LEU A 64 11.24 -7.97 2.68
N PRO A 65 11.93 -9.00 3.20
CA PRO A 65 11.48 -9.73 4.37
C PRO A 65 11.58 -8.86 5.64
N HIS A 66 10.48 -8.77 6.40
CA HIS A 66 10.46 -8.11 7.71
C HIS A 66 10.17 -9.10 8.84
N LEU A 67 10.83 -8.90 9.98
CA LEU A 67 10.67 -9.77 11.15
C LEU A 67 9.34 -9.49 11.86
N ILE A 68 8.55 -10.54 12.09
CA ILE A 68 7.31 -10.44 12.87
C ILE A 68 7.64 -10.09 14.33
N GLY A 69 6.93 -9.11 14.88
CA GLY A 69 7.14 -8.59 16.23
C GLY A 69 8.24 -7.53 16.34
N ALA A 70 9.00 -7.28 15.27
CA ALA A 70 10.01 -6.22 15.28
C ALA A 70 9.40 -4.84 15.05
N PRO A 71 10.02 -3.78 15.62
CA PRO A 71 9.75 -2.42 15.21
C PRO A 71 10.14 -2.24 13.73
N ALA A 72 9.29 -1.52 13.00
CA ALA A 72 9.48 -1.19 11.60
C ALA A 72 9.20 0.29 11.38
N ARG A 73 9.96 0.91 10.50
CA ARG A 73 9.70 2.28 10.05
C ARG A 73 8.91 2.25 8.77
N LEU A 74 7.75 2.89 8.79
CA LEU A 74 6.92 3.12 7.62
C LEU A 74 7.05 4.57 7.16
N GLU A 75 6.72 4.78 5.91
CA GLU A 75 6.54 6.09 5.31
C GLU A 75 5.08 6.24 4.90
N ARG A 76 4.42 7.26 5.44
CA ARG A 76 3.15 7.74 4.90
C ARG A 76 3.44 8.69 3.75
N VAL A 77 3.14 8.26 2.54
CA VAL A 77 3.35 9.04 1.33
C VAL A 77 2.04 9.69 0.93
N THR A 78 2.04 11.03 0.91
CA THR A 78 0.91 11.83 0.41
C THR A 78 1.29 12.40 -0.96
N ARG A 79 0.49 12.12 -1.98
CA ARG A 79 0.63 12.74 -3.31
C ARG A 79 -0.13 14.05 -3.39
N GLU A 80 0.22 14.88 -4.38
CA GLU A 80 -0.42 16.19 -4.57
C GLU A 80 -1.93 16.11 -4.80
N ASN A 81 -2.39 15.03 -5.44
CA ASN A 81 -3.80 14.74 -5.65
C ASN A 81 -4.55 14.29 -4.39
N GLY A 82 -3.89 14.26 -3.21
CA GLY A 82 -4.47 13.87 -1.93
C GLY A 82 -4.48 12.37 -1.66
N MET A 83 -3.97 11.53 -2.57
CA MET A 83 -3.88 10.09 -2.37
C MET A 83 -2.80 9.77 -1.33
N VAL A 84 -3.14 8.95 -0.34
CA VAL A 84 -2.27 8.55 0.76
C VAL A 84 -2.06 7.05 0.73
N PHE A 85 -0.80 6.62 0.76
CA PHE A 85 -0.43 5.22 0.89
C PHE A 85 0.74 5.06 1.86
N TYR A 86 0.92 3.83 2.34
CA TYR A 86 1.96 3.47 3.29
C TYR A 86 2.91 2.48 2.64
N ARG A 87 4.20 2.63 2.91
CA ARG A 87 5.26 1.71 2.49
C ARG A 87 6.31 1.59 3.58
N PHE A 88 7.12 0.53 3.56
CA PHE A 88 8.30 0.50 4.41
C PHE A 88 9.32 1.56 3.98
N ALA A 89 9.97 2.17 4.96
CA ALA A 89 11.12 3.04 4.70
C ALA A 89 12.25 2.21 4.07
N LYS A 90 12.92 2.78 3.06
CA LYS A 90 14.10 2.15 2.44
C LYS A 90 15.38 2.49 3.19
#